data_AF-A0A9D5VVY7-F1
#
_entry.id   AF-A0A9D5VVY7-F1
#
_cell.length_a   1.000
_cell.length_b   1.000
_cell.length_c   1.000
_cell.angle_alpha   90.00
_cell.angle_beta   90.00
_cell.angle_gamma   90.00
#
_symmetry.space_group_name_H-M   'P 1'
#
loop_
_entity.id
_entity.type
_entity.pdbx_description
1 polymer ?
#
loop_
_entity_poly.entity_id
_entity_poly.type
_entity_poly.pdbx_seq_one_letter_code
_entity_poly.pdbx_strand_id
1 'polypeptide(L)'
;MHRGYHENRSIEIFGSPFTEVHIFLDQFFLKYGDYHRRILHHSEGIELVVKKFGESARKPAEQHILDDIGCVRESWMDYQQELTQDLQSMQEDDLKNLYFEQYEQVRFKYFVHKF
;
A
#
# COMPACT_ATOMS: atom_id res chain seq x y z
N MET A 1 -13.21 -3.33 -0.37
CA MET A 1 -13.27 -1.87 -0.15
C MET A 1 -14.38 -1.54 0.86
N HIS A 2 -14.02 -1.18 2.09
CA HIS A 2 -14.96 -0.78 3.14
C HIS A 2 -14.77 0.68 3.54
N ARG A 3 -14.77 1.60 2.57
CA ARG A 3 -14.45 3.03 2.79
C ARG A 3 -15.20 3.64 3.98
N GLY A 4 -16.52 3.49 4.04
CA GLY A 4 -17.32 4.05 5.14
C GLY A 4 -16.96 3.47 6.52
N TYR A 5 -16.48 2.23 6.59
CA TYR A 5 -15.99 1.65 7.83
C TYR A 5 -14.68 2.31 8.28
N HIS A 6 -13.70 2.47 7.39
CA HIS A 6 -12.43 3.12 7.73
C HIS A 6 -12.62 4.60 8.06
N GLU A 7 -13.49 5.31 7.33
CA GLU A 7 -13.82 6.72 7.61
C GLU A 7 -14.44 6.88 8.99
N ASN A 8 -15.42 6.04 9.35
CA ASN A 8 -16.06 6.11 10.67
C ASN A 8 -15.05 5.84 11.78
N ARG A 9 -14.19 4.83 11.64
CA ARG A 9 -13.14 4.56 12.64
C ARG A 9 -12.10 5.68 12.71
N SER A 10 -11.77 6.30 11.58
CA SER A 10 -10.88 7.46 11.56
C SER A 10 -11.51 8.66 12.28
N ILE A 11 -12.81 8.91 12.11
CA ILE A 11 -13.54 9.94 12.86
C ILE A 11 -13.49 9.66 14.37
N GLU A 12 -13.75 8.42 14.78
CA GLU A 12 -13.75 8.02 16.19
C GLU A 12 -12.39 8.21 16.88
N ILE A 13 -11.29 7.88 16.18
CA ILE A 13 -9.94 7.87 16.78
C ILE A 13 -9.21 9.19 16.57
N PHE A 14 -9.38 9.83 15.42
CA PHE A 14 -8.58 10.98 14.97
C PHE A 14 -9.40 12.26 14.76
N GLY A 15 -10.73 12.20 14.88
CA GLY A 15 -11.62 13.37 14.71
C GLY A 15 -11.81 13.83 13.27
N SER A 16 -11.35 13.06 12.28
CA SER A 16 -11.47 13.36 10.85
C SER A 16 -11.60 12.06 10.05
N PRO A 17 -12.34 12.02 8.93
CA PRO A 17 -12.53 10.80 8.15
C PRO A 17 -11.28 10.35 7.39
N PHE A 18 -10.34 11.26 7.09
CA PHE A 18 -9.16 10.98 6.25
C PHE A 18 -9.50 10.27 4.92
N THR A 19 -10.65 10.61 4.32
CA THR A 19 -11.18 10.01 3.09
C THR A 19 -10.14 9.90 1.97
N GLU A 20 -9.33 10.95 1.78
CA GLU A 20 -8.28 10.99 0.76
C GLU A 20 -7.14 9.98 0.99
N VAL A 21 -6.83 9.66 2.25
CA VAL A 21 -5.87 8.63 2.62
C VAL A 21 -6.41 7.25 2.25
N HIS A 22 -7.66 6.97 2.64
CA HIS A 22 -8.32 5.69 2.35
C HIS A 22 -8.48 5.47 0.84
N ILE A 23 -8.87 6.51 0.10
CA ILE A 23 -8.97 6.47 -1.37
C ILE A 23 -7.60 6.20 -2.00
N PHE A 24 -6.53 6.82 -1.50
CA PHE A 24 -5.19 6.62 -2.04
C PHE A 24 -4.69 5.19 -1.79
N LEU A 25 -4.85 4.65 -0.58
CA LEU A 25 -4.46 3.27 -0.26
C LEU A 25 -5.21 2.24 -1.13
N ASP A 26 -6.51 2.47 -1.37
CA ASP A 26 -7.37 1.57 -2.16
C ASP A 26 -7.40 1.88 -3.66
N GLN A 27 -6.61 2.83 -4.17
CA GLN A 27 -6.74 3.32 -5.56
C GLN A 27 -6.61 2.22 -6.63
N PHE A 28 -5.94 1.13 -6.29
CA PHE A 28 -5.72 -0.02 -7.18
C PHE A 28 -6.74 -1.16 -7.00
N PHE A 29 -7.71 -1.03 -6.08
CA PHE A 29 -8.72 -2.06 -5.81
C PHE A 29 -9.53 -2.44 -7.07
N LEU A 30 -9.94 -1.46 -7.87
CA LEU A 30 -10.69 -1.72 -9.11
C LEU A 30 -9.87 -2.50 -10.15
N LYS A 31 -8.53 -2.38 -10.12
CA LYS A 31 -7.62 -3.03 -11.06
C LYS A 31 -7.25 -4.44 -10.63
N TYR A 32 -7.08 -4.69 -9.33
CA TYR A 32 -6.53 -5.95 -8.82
C TYR A 32 -7.40 -6.70 -7.82
N GLY A 33 -8.58 -6.19 -7.45
CA GLY A 33 -9.36 -6.75 -6.35
C GLY A 33 -8.51 -6.78 -5.07
N ASP A 34 -8.59 -7.86 -4.29
CA ASP A 34 -7.86 -7.98 -3.02
C ASP A 34 -6.33 -7.99 -3.16
N TYR A 35 -5.80 -8.31 -4.34
CA TYR A 35 -4.35 -8.30 -4.61
C TYR A 35 -3.77 -6.88 -4.63
N HIS A 36 -4.60 -5.82 -4.67
CA HIS A 36 -4.14 -4.43 -4.63
C HIS A 36 -3.35 -4.09 -3.36
N ARG A 37 -3.62 -4.79 -2.26
CA ARG A 37 -3.00 -4.58 -0.94
C ARG A 37 -1.48 -4.66 -1.02
N ARG A 38 -0.96 -5.52 -1.89
CA ARG A 38 0.49 -5.64 -2.15
C ARG A 38 1.14 -4.30 -2.52
N ILE A 39 0.42 -3.37 -3.14
CA ILE A 39 1.00 -2.15 -3.73
C ILE A 39 1.17 -1.02 -2.69
N LEU A 40 0.25 -0.88 -1.74
CA LEU A 40 0.25 0.25 -0.79
C LEU A 40 -0.03 -0.14 0.67
N HIS A 41 -0.50 -1.37 0.97
CA HIS A 41 -0.84 -1.78 2.34
C HIS A 41 0.39 -2.32 3.09
N HIS A 42 1.41 -1.48 3.23
CA HIS A 42 2.66 -1.77 3.94
C HIS A 42 3.35 -0.46 4.36
N SER A 43 4.42 -0.54 5.17
CA SER A 43 5.13 0.62 5.72
C SER A 43 5.67 1.55 4.64
N GLU A 44 6.27 1.04 3.55
CA GLU A 44 6.70 1.92 2.44
C GLU A 44 5.51 2.62 1.75
N GLY A 45 4.33 2.01 1.71
CA GLY A 45 3.10 2.65 1.25
C GLY A 45 2.64 3.79 2.18
N ILE A 46 2.78 3.60 3.50
CA ILE A 46 2.52 4.65 4.49
C ILE A 46 3.47 5.84 4.27
N GLU A 47 4.75 5.62 3.95
CA GLU A 47 5.66 6.73 3.62
C GLU A 47 5.20 7.52 2.39
N LEU A 48 4.63 6.86 1.38
CA LEU A 48 4.02 7.55 0.23
C LEU A 48 2.79 8.36 0.64
N VAL A 49 1.95 7.83 1.54
CA VAL A 49 0.81 8.58 2.11
C VAL A 49 1.33 9.83 2.83
N VAL A 50 2.33 9.70 3.70
CA VAL A 50 2.90 10.81 4.47
C VAL A 50 3.53 11.85 3.56
N LYS A 51 4.30 11.42 2.55
CA LYS A 51 4.87 12.34 1.55
C LYS A 51 3.78 13.12 0.81
N LYS A 52 2.61 12.53 0.60
CA LYS A 52 1.51 13.12 -0.16
C LYS A 52 0.58 14.01 0.68
N PHE A 53 0.26 13.61 1.91
CA PHE A 53 -0.78 14.23 2.74
C PHE A 53 -0.26 14.81 4.06
N GLY A 54 1.03 14.64 4.35
CA GLY A 54 1.68 15.08 5.58
C GLY A 54 1.63 14.04 6.71
N GLU A 55 2.37 14.33 7.78
CA GLU A 55 2.61 13.39 8.90
C GLU A 55 1.32 12.99 9.63
N SER A 56 0.30 13.85 9.65
CA SER A 56 -1.01 13.55 10.25
C SER A 56 -1.71 12.36 9.60
N ALA A 57 -1.39 12.02 8.34
CA ALA A 57 -1.97 10.91 7.61
C ALA A 57 -1.37 9.54 7.98
N ARG A 58 -0.25 9.50 8.71
CA ARG A 58 0.45 8.25 9.06
C ARG A 58 -0.43 7.28 9.84
N LYS A 59 -1.01 7.75 10.95
CA LYS A 59 -1.81 6.92 11.85
C LYS A 59 -3.14 6.45 11.24
N PRO A 60 -3.88 7.29 10.48
CA PRO A 60 -5.01 6.82 9.67
C PRO A 60 -4.63 5.77 8.62
N ALA A 61 -3.48 5.90 7.96
CA ALA A 61 -3.02 4.88 7.01
C ALA A 61 -2.66 3.56 7.70
N GLU A 62 -1.93 3.63 8.82
CA GLU A 62 -1.61 2.46 9.65
C GLU A 62 -2.89 1.74 10.12
N GLN A 63 -3.86 2.50 10.62
CA GLN A 63 -5.18 1.97 11.00
C GLN A 63 -5.86 1.27 9.82
N HIS A 64 -5.93 1.92 8.65
CA HIS A 64 -6.57 1.34 7.48
C HIS A 64 -5.98 -0.03 7.14
N ILE A 65 -4.65 -0.13 7.11
CA ILE A 65 -3.94 -1.37 6.80
C ILE A 65 -4.20 -2.43 7.87
N LEU A 66 -4.15 -2.06 9.15
CA LEU A 66 -4.46 -2.97 10.26
C LEU A 66 -5.90 -3.48 10.21
N ASP A 67 -6.85 -2.63 9.86
CA ASP A 67 -8.26 -3.00 9.71
C ASP A 67 -8.47 -4.00 8.57
N ASP A 68 -7.66 -3.91 7.49
CA ASP A 68 -7.83 -4.70 6.28
C ASP A 68 -7.11 -6.05 6.30
N ILE A 69 -5.91 -6.09 6.90
CA ILE A 69 -5.02 -7.27 6.88
C ILE A 69 -4.41 -7.64 8.24
N GLY A 70 -4.76 -6.92 9.31
CA GLY A 70 -4.37 -7.24 10.69
C GLY A 70 -2.90 -6.99 11.03
N CYS A 71 -2.07 -6.58 10.09
CA CYS A 71 -0.64 -6.31 10.29
C CYS A 71 -0.12 -5.31 9.25
N VAL A 72 0.93 -4.56 9.60
CA VAL A 72 1.66 -3.69 8.65
C VAL A 72 2.98 -4.38 8.32
N ARG A 73 3.12 -4.83 7.07
CA ARG A 73 4.36 -5.40 6.52
C ARG A 73 5.35 -4.29 6.18
N GLU A 74 6.63 -4.59 6.00
CA GLU A 74 7.61 -3.56 5.65
C GLU A 74 7.40 -3.10 4.19
N SER A 75 7.30 -4.07 3.28
CA SER A 75 7.38 -3.84 1.84
C SER A 75 6.37 -4.67 1.03
N TRP A 76 6.13 -4.29 -0.22
CA TRP A 76 5.40 -5.10 -1.21
C TRP A 76 6.05 -6.47 -1.47
N MET A 77 7.33 -6.62 -1.13
CA MET A 77 8.08 -7.88 -1.24
C MET A 77 7.67 -8.91 -0.18
N ASP A 78 7.06 -8.49 0.93
CA ASP A 78 6.63 -9.37 2.01
C ASP A 78 5.29 -10.06 1.73
N TYR A 79 4.67 -9.75 0.58
CA TYR A 79 3.45 -10.38 0.10
C TYR A 79 3.79 -11.66 -0.68
N GLN A 80 3.49 -12.82 -0.09
CA GLN A 80 3.69 -14.14 -0.70
C GLN A 80 2.47 -14.61 -1.52
N GLN A 81 1.85 -13.71 -2.28
CA GLN A 81 0.66 -14.04 -3.05
C GLN A 81 1.04 -14.80 -4.34
N GLU A 82 0.36 -15.93 -4.60
CA GLU A 82 0.43 -16.61 -5.89
C GLU A 82 -0.37 -15.81 -6.93
N LEU A 83 0.32 -14.92 -7.64
CA LEU A 83 -0.23 -14.14 -8.75
C LEU A 83 0.00 -14.88 -10.06
N THR A 84 -0.91 -14.71 -11.02
CA THR A 84 -0.62 -15.06 -12.41
C THR A 84 0.52 -14.18 -12.92
N GLN A 85 1.28 -14.67 -13.90
CA GLN A 85 2.41 -13.92 -14.47
C GLN A 85 1.98 -12.55 -15.03
N ASP A 86 0.78 -12.48 -15.63
CA ASP A 86 0.21 -11.23 -16.14
C ASP A 86 -0.11 -10.24 -15.02
N LEU A 87 -0.78 -10.70 -13.95
CA LEU A 87 -1.08 -9.85 -12.78
C LEU A 87 0.19 -9.37 -12.10
N GLN A 88 1.19 -10.25 -11.99
CA GLN A 88 2.48 -9.88 -11.44
C GLN A 88 3.14 -8.79 -12.29
N SER A 89 3.25 -8.98 -13.61
CA SER A 89 3.84 -7.97 -14.51
C SER A 89 3.11 -6.63 -14.41
N MET A 90 1.78 -6.65 -14.39
CA MET A 90 0.98 -5.44 -14.27
C MET A 90 1.24 -4.71 -12.94
N GLN A 91 1.34 -5.44 -11.82
CA GLN A 91 1.65 -4.82 -10.52
C GLN A 91 3.08 -4.28 -10.47
N GLU A 92 4.04 -4.97 -11.09
CA GLU A 92 5.43 -4.48 -11.15
C GLU A 92 5.53 -3.14 -11.87
N ASP A 93 4.73 -2.90 -12.90
CA ASP A 93 4.73 -1.61 -13.58
C ASP A 93 4.13 -0.49 -12.71
N ASP A 94 3.06 -0.76 -11.96
CA ASP A 94 2.52 0.21 -11.00
C ASP A 94 3.50 0.49 -9.84
N LEU A 95 4.17 -0.56 -9.33
CA LEU A 95 5.20 -0.42 -8.30
C LEU A 95 6.38 0.42 -8.79
N LYS A 96 6.87 0.19 -10.03
CA LYS A 96 7.91 1.04 -10.64
C LYS A 96 7.48 2.50 -10.71
N ASN A 97 6.23 2.77 -11.05
CA ASN A 97 5.73 4.13 -11.18
C ASN A 97 5.64 4.84 -9.82
N LEU A 98 5.21 4.14 -8.77
CA LEU A 98 5.08 4.72 -7.42
C LEU A 98 6.43 4.87 -6.71
N TYR A 99 7.28 3.87 -6.86
CA TYR A 99 8.52 3.72 -6.09
C TYR A 99 9.78 3.96 -6.94
N PHE A 100 9.69 4.60 -8.11
CA PHE A 100 10.77 4.68 -9.12
C PHE A 100 12.20 4.77 -8.56
N GLU A 101 12.46 5.72 -7.64
CA GLU A 101 13.79 5.92 -7.03
C GLU A 101 14.23 4.77 -6.10
N GLN A 102 13.29 4.11 -5.44
CA GLN A 102 13.50 3.00 -4.51
C GLN A 102 13.46 1.64 -5.23
N TYR A 103 12.64 1.51 -6.27
CA TYR A 103 12.43 0.28 -7.01
C TYR A 103 13.72 -0.23 -7.66
N GLU A 104 14.49 0.67 -8.28
CA GLU A 104 15.79 0.31 -8.87
C GLU A 104 16.80 -0.16 -7.81
N GLN A 105 16.83 0.48 -6.64
CA GLN A 105 17.76 0.10 -5.56
C GLN A 105 17.43 -1.26 -4.97
N VAL A 106 16.13 -1.54 -4.76
CA VAL A 106 15.64 -2.79 -4.18
C VAL A 106 15.79 -3.95 -5.19
N ARG A 107 15.42 -3.74 -6.46
CA ARG A 107 15.53 -4.77 -7.49
C ARG A 107 16.98 -5.21 -7.72
N PHE A 108 17.95 -4.27 -7.72
CA PHE A 108 19.37 -4.61 -7.81
C PHE A 108 19.82 -5.50 -6.64
N LYS A 109 19.38 -5.21 -5.41
CA LYS A 109 19.77 -6.00 -4.23
C LYS A 109 19.26 -7.45 -4.27
N TYR A 110 18.03 -7.65 -4.76
CA TYR A 110 17.39 -8.97 -4.79
C TYR A 110 17.66 -9.80 -6.06
N PHE A 111 18.04 -9.19 -7.19
CA PHE A 111 18.41 -9.92 -8.41
C PHE A 111 19.91 -10.23 -8.54
N VAL A 112 20.80 -9.53 -7.83
CA VAL A 112 22.26 -9.77 -7.91
C VAL A 112 22.71 -11.01 -7.14
N HIS A 113 21.87 -11.61 -6.30
CA HIS A 113 22.20 -12.82 -5.52
C HIS A 113 21.65 -14.14 -6.11
N LYS A 114 21.23 -14.14 -7.39
CA LYS A 114 20.72 -15.34 -8.09
C LYS A 114 21.58 -15.78 -9.28
N PHE A 115 22.89 -15.57 -9.23
CA PHE A 115 23.85 -16.17 -10.17
C PHE A 115 25.01 -16.79 -9.41
#